data_AF-A0A9Q0VYZ9-F1
#
_entry.id   AF-A0A9Q0VYZ9-F1
#
_cell.length_a   1.000
_cell.length_b   1.000
_cell.length_c   1.000
_cell.angle_alpha   90.00
_cell.angle_beta   90.00
_cell.angle_gamma   90.00
#
_symmetry.space_group_name_H-M   'P 1'
#
loop_
_entity.id
_entity.type
_entity.pdbx_description
1 polymer ?
#
loop_
_entity_poly.entity_id
_entity_poly.type
_entity_poly.pdbx_seq_one_letter_code
_entity_poly.pdbx_strand_id
1 'polypeptide(L)'
;MTNYKKVVYLDADTIVVKSIEDLFKCAKFCANLKHSERLNSGVMVVEPSETVFNNMMSKVTTLPSYTGGDQGFLNSYYAEFPNAHVFQPDLPEEVRKTRPVPDMERLSTLYNADVGLYMLANKWMVDENELRVIHYTLGPLKPWDWWTSWLLKPVDVWQRVREQLDESLPGTGGGKNPKDELLVKALFLLPLCLVLLCYYRSFLQTRAFCRSSLCDHIRHLYYKIRSNGALAYTGISSSSAGNSIYQSKVPAYLGGVSIFICFMAVLLALALGLSIVPRQVMPWTGLFLMYEWTFTIFFLLFGGFLHLIYLWGKRMATQAASLSSPPDSLAYDSRKAGHRQGSSCDVAAWYYGLGMALLAVAAPSLPCIFGVTALFLRLGLMVAGGLVLASFMTYASEHLAIRSFLRGFEDRDTARARNICF
;
A
#
# COMPACT_ATOMS: atom_id res chain seq x y z
N MET A 1 21.65 18.71 -33.13
CA MET A 1 21.29 17.44 -33.79
C MET A 1 21.04 17.58 -35.29
N THR A 2 21.51 18.66 -35.94
CA THR A 2 21.37 18.90 -37.40
C THR A 2 22.18 17.95 -38.27
N ASN A 3 23.06 17.15 -37.66
CA ASN A 3 23.77 16.05 -38.30
C ASN A 3 22.86 14.83 -38.61
N TYR A 4 21.66 14.76 -38.02
CA TYR A 4 20.67 13.73 -38.31
C TYR A 4 19.63 14.24 -39.31
N LYS A 5 19.29 13.42 -40.31
CA LYS A 5 18.23 13.75 -41.28
C LYS A 5 16.84 13.75 -40.64
N LYS A 6 16.59 12.81 -39.71
CA LYS A 6 15.34 12.67 -38.97
C LYS A 6 15.64 12.15 -37.57
N VAL A 7 14.81 12.55 -36.62
CA VAL A 7 14.85 12.08 -35.24
C VAL A 7 13.44 11.69 -34.83
N VAL A 8 13.32 10.52 -34.19
CA VAL A 8 12.10 10.13 -33.48
C VAL A 8 12.31 10.48 -32.01
N TYR A 9 11.48 11.38 -31.49
CA TYR A 9 11.43 11.75 -30.09
C TYR A 9 10.37 10.88 -29.39
N LEU A 10 10.74 10.34 -28.23
CA LEU A 10 9.89 9.55 -27.35
C LEU A 10 10.03 10.11 -25.93
N ASP A 11 8.90 10.43 -25.28
CA ASP A 11 8.92 10.81 -23.87
C ASP A 11 9.41 9.66 -23.00
N ALA A 12 10.02 10.00 -21.86
CA ALA A 12 10.63 9.03 -20.94
C ALA A 12 9.62 8.07 -20.28
N ASP A 13 8.32 8.35 -20.40
CA ASP A 13 7.22 7.52 -19.92
C ASP A 13 6.48 6.83 -21.08
N THR A 14 7.20 6.55 -22.16
CA THR A 14 6.74 5.71 -23.27
C THR A 14 7.49 4.38 -23.31
N ILE A 15 6.88 3.37 -23.92
CA ILE A 15 7.51 2.07 -24.15
C ILE A 15 7.20 1.57 -25.55
N VAL A 16 8.26 1.18 -26.26
CA VAL A 16 8.18 0.61 -27.60
C VAL A 16 8.01 -0.89 -27.47
N VAL A 17 6.88 -1.42 -27.97
CA VAL A 17 6.53 -2.85 -27.91
C VAL A 17 6.69 -3.57 -29.26
N LYS A 18 6.80 -2.81 -30.35
CA LYS A 18 7.08 -3.29 -31.72
C LYS A 18 7.96 -2.31 -32.47
N SER A 19 8.57 -2.76 -33.57
CA SER A 19 9.39 -1.87 -34.42
C SER A 19 8.60 -0.62 -34.84
N ILE A 20 9.28 0.52 -34.77
CA ILE A 20 8.80 1.85 -35.17
C ILE A 20 9.66 2.45 -36.28
N GLU A 21 10.47 1.64 -36.98
CA GLU A 21 11.36 2.12 -38.04
C GLU A 21 10.61 2.78 -39.20
N ASP A 22 9.35 2.40 -39.42
CA ASP A 22 8.48 3.04 -40.38
C ASP A 22 8.19 4.51 -40.05
N LEU A 23 8.31 4.95 -38.80
CA LEU A 23 8.22 6.39 -38.46
C LEU A 23 9.26 7.23 -39.19
N PHE A 24 10.42 6.68 -39.57
CA PHE A 24 11.42 7.40 -40.37
C PHE A 24 10.97 7.67 -41.81
N LYS A 25 9.82 7.16 -42.24
CA LYS A 25 9.16 7.54 -43.50
C LYS A 25 8.39 8.87 -43.38
N CYS A 26 7.98 9.30 -42.19
CA CYS A 26 7.35 10.62 -42.00
C CYS A 26 8.21 11.74 -42.62
N ALA A 27 7.60 12.73 -43.27
CA ALA A 27 8.32 13.79 -43.96
C ALA A 27 9.09 14.74 -43.02
N LYS A 28 8.42 15.77 -42.47
CA LYS A 28 9.06 16.83 -41.66
C LYS A 28 8.66 16.77 -40.18
N PHE A 29 7.37 16.86 -39.87
CA PHE A 29 6.86 16.80 -38.50
C PHE A 29 5.69 15.81 -38.39
N CYS A 30 5.83 14.79 -37.57
CA CYS A 30 4.70 13.91 -37.26
C CYS A 30 4.51 13.82 -35.75
N ALA A 31 3.26 13.78 -35.33
CA ALA A 31 2.89 13.52 -33.94
C ALA A 31 1.56 12.77 -33.91
N ASN A 32 1.15 12.27 -32.75
CA ASN A 32 -0.21 11.73 -32.62
C ASN A 32 -1.20 12.86 -32.33
N LEU A 33 -2.37 12.82 -32.97
CA LEU A 33 -3.51 13.65 -32.60
C LEU A 33 -4.35 12.88 -31.57
N LYS A 34 -4.50 13.45 -30.37
CA LYS A 34 -5.33 12.88 -29.31
C LYS A 34 -6.76 13.43 -29.36
N HIS A 35 -7.53 13.13 -28.32
CA HIS A 35 -8.84 13.74 -28.08
C HIS A 35 -8.72 15.28 -28.01
N SER A 36 -9.74 15.99 -28.48
CA SER A 36 -9.84 17.46 -28.52
C SER A 36 -8.98 18.19 -29.56
N GLU A 37 -8.70 17.57 -30.72
CA GLU A 37 -8.01 18.21 -31.86
C GLU A 37 -6.65 18.81 -31.48
N ARG A 38 -5.92 18.15 -30.58
CA ARG A 38 -4.61 18.58 -30.10
C ARG A 38 -3.58 17.49 -30.30
N LEU A 39 -2.37 17.89 -30.69
CA LEU A 39 -1.24 16.99 -30.76
C LEU A 39 -0.79 16.59 -29.35
N ASN A 40 -0.30 15.37 -29.24
CA ASN A 40 0.47 14.92 -28.08
C ASN A 40 1.95 14.88 -28.44
N SER A 41 2.77 15.52 -27.62
CA SER A 41 4.20 15.66 -27.84
C SER A 41 5.04 14.47 -27.37
N GLY A 42 4.43 13.45 -26.76
CA GLY A 42 5.19 12.32 -26.23
C GLY A 42 5.74 11.35 -27.27
N VAL A 43 5.23 11.39 -28.50
CA VAL A 43 5.84 10.69 -29.64
C VAL A 43 5.80 11.60 -30.84
N MET A 44 6.98 11.99 -31.33
CA MET A 44 7.12 12.87 -32.47
C MET A 44 8.21 12.39 -33.43
N VAL A 45 8.03 12.65 -34.72
CA VAL A 45 9.09 12.60 -35.72
C VAL A 45 9.40 14.03 -36.12
N VAL A 46 10.68 14.40 -36.07
CA VAL A 46 11.14 15.75 -36.42
C VAL A 46 12.28 15.70 -37.41
N GLU A 47 12.28 16.61 -38.36
CA GLU A 47 13.45 17.00 -39.15
C GLU A 47 14.23 18.10 -38.39
N PRO A 48 15.45 17.80 -37.89
CA PRO A 48 16.21 18.80 -37.15
C PRO A 48 16.61 19.98 -38.06
N SER A 49 16.18 21.19 -37.70
CA SER A 49 16.47 22.42 -38.44
C SER A 49 16.80 23.57 -37.50
N GLU A 50 17.97 24.19 -37.70
CA GLU A 50 18.39 25.37 -36.94
C GLU A 50 17.44 26.55 -37.15
N THR A 51 16.92 26.72 -38.37
CA THR A 51 15.94 27.75 -38.69
C THR A 51 14.64 27.56 -37.90
N VAL A 52 14.12 26.34 -37.84
CA VAL A 52 12.89 26.02 -37.10
C VAL A 52 13.12 26.16 -35.60
N PHE A 53 14.27 25.71 -35.09
CA PHE A 53 14.66 25.87 -33.69
C PHE A 53 14.72 27.36 -33.29
N ASN A 54 15.45 28.18 -34.02
CA ASN A 54 15.57 29.61 -33.72
C ASN A 54 14.20 30.33 -33.80
N ASN A 55 13.34 29.93 -34.74
CA ASN A 55 11.97 30.47 -34.81
C ASN A 55 11.13 30.07 -33.60
N MET A 56 11.17 28.81 -33.17
CA MET A 56 10.49 28.35 -31.95
C MET A 56 11.01 29.11 -30.72
N MET A 57 12.34 29.26 -30.58
CA MET A 57 12.95 29.97 -29.46
C MET A 57 12.54 31.45 -29.42
N SER A 58 12.43 32.14 -30.56
CA SER A 58 11.94 33.53 -30.60
C SER A 58 10.47 33.68 -30.17
N LYS A 59 9.70 32.58 -30.18
CA LYS A 59 8.27 32.53 -29.87
C LYS A 59 7.97 31.99 -28.48
N VAL A 60 8.96 31.43 -27.77
CA VAL A 60 8.74 30.71 -26.50
C VAL A 60 8.10 31.59 -25.42
N THR A 61 8.35 32.90 -25.44
CA THR A 61 7.79 33.87 -24.47
C THR A 61 6.55 34.60 -24.97
N THR A 62 6.22 34.51 -26.26
CA THR A 62 5.16 35.30 -26.89
C THR A 62 3.98 34.45 -27.35
N LEU A 63 4.22 33.19 -27.72
CA LEU A 63 3.19 32.26 -28.14
C LEU A 63 2.53 31.63 -26.91
N PRO A 64 1.19 31.56 -26.86
CA PRO A 64 0.50 30.98 -25.70
C PRO A 64 0.81 29.48 -25.55
N SER A 65 0.85 29.00 -24.30
CA SER A 65 0.89 27.57 -23.98
C SER A 65 -0.14 27.27 -22.90
N TYR A 66 -1.20 26.55 -23.25
CA TYR A 66 -2.30 26.23 -22.32
C TYR A 66 -1.90 25.24 -21.21
N THR A 67 -0.73 24.59 -21.33
CA THR A 67 -0.19 23.67 -20.31
C THR A 67 0.94 24.28 -19.50
N GLY A 68 1.53 25.40 -19.97
CA GLY A 68 2.81 25.89 -19.48
C GLY A 68 4.01 25.01 -19.86
N GLY A 69 3.80 23.92 -20.61
CA GLY A 69 4.83 22.98 -21.07
C GLY A 69 4.99 22.93 -22.59
N ASP A 70 5.77 21.96 -23.05
CA ASP A 70 6.08 21.68 -24.45
C ASP A 70 4.83 21.37 -25.27
N GLN A 71 3.93 20.53 -24.77
CA GLN A 71 2.72 20.15 -25.51
C GLN A 71 1.86 21.36 -25.84
N GLY A 72 1.69 22.29 -24.88
CA GLY A 72 0.91 23.49 -25.09
C GLY A 72 1.54 24.42 -26.12
N PHE A 73 2.85 24.64 -26.02
CA PHE A 73 3.60 25.48 -26.96
C PHE A 73 3.57 24.89 -28.37
N LEU A 74 3.84 23.59 -28.52
CA LEU A 74 3.87 22.90 -29.82
C LEU A 74 2.50 22.91 -30.50
N ASN A 75 1.41 22.75 -29.75
CA ASN A 75 0.06 22.89 -30.30
C ASN A 75 -0.20 24.30 -30.85
N SER A 76 0.31 25.34 -30.18
CA SER A 76 0.17 26.72 -30.67
C SER A 76 1.12 27.04 -31.83
N TYR A 77 2.31 26.41 -31.87
CA TYR A 77 3.29 26.62 -32.94
C TYR A 77 2.85 25.91 -34.23
N TYR A 78 2.33 24.70 -34.12
CA TYR A 78 1.75 23.92 -35.22
C TYR A 78 0.22 24.00 -35.21
N ALA A 79 -0.34 25.20 -35.27
CA ALA A 79 -1.78 25.43 -35.15
C ALA A 79 -2.63 24.66 -36.19
N GLU A 80 -2.09 24.42 -37.39
CA GLU A 80 -2.75 23.68 -38.47
C GLU A 80 -2.58 22.15 -38.37
N PHE A 81 -1.92 21.64 -37.32
CA PHE A 81 -1.72 20.20 -37.13
C PHE A 81 -3.00 19.35 -37.14
N PRO A 82 -4.15 19.80 -36.62
CA PRO A 82 -5.40 19.03 -36.71
C PRO A 82 -5.83 18.72 -38.15
N ASN A 83 -5.48 19.60 -39.09
CA ASN A 83 -5.78 19.47 -40.52
C ASN A 83 -4.76 18.61 -41.28
N ALA A 84 -3.68 18.17 -40.63
CA ALA A 84 -2.64 17.36 -41.25
C ALA A 84 -3.18 16.00 -41.74
N HIS A 85 -2.60 15.48 -42.83
CA HIS A 85 -2.97 14.16 -43.35
C HIS A 85 -2.51 13.04 -42.41
N VAL A 86 -3.25 11.93 -42.40
CA VAL A 86 -2.85 10.75 -41.63
C VAL A 86 -1.61 10.13 -42.29
N PHE A 87 -0.59 9.85 -41.48
CA PHE A 87 0.62 9.17 -41.91
C PHE A 87 0.30 7.72 -42.33
N GLN A 88 0.70 7.36 -43.55
CA GLN A 88 0.45 6.05 -44.16
C GLN A 88 1.79 5.34 -44.43
N PRO A 89 2.33 4.55 -43.47
CA PRO A 89 3.64 3.91 -43.60
C PRO A 89 3.70 2.85 -44.72
N ASP A 90 2.56 2.26 -45.05
CA ASP A 90 2.42 1.17 -46.03
C ASP A 90 2.14 1.66 -47.45
N LEU A 91 2.11 2.99 -47.67
CA LEU A 91 1.93 3.52 -49.01
C LEU A 91 3.15 3.17 -49.89
N PRO A 92 2.95 2.62 -51.10
CA PRO A 92 4.06 2.33 -52.02
C PRO A 92 4.91 3.57 -52.27
N GLU A 93 6.23 3.38 -52.34
CA GLU A 93 7.19 4.48 -52.38
C GLU A 93 7.04 5.33 -53.67
N GLU A 94 6.58 4.71 -54.76
CA GLU A 94 6.24 5.37 -56.02
C GLU A 94 5.12 6.38 -55.83
N VAL A 95 4.09 6.02 -55.04
CA VAL A 95 2.94 6.91 -54.75
C VAL A 95 3.34 7.99 -53.76
N ARG A 96 4.25 7.71 -52.81
CA ARG A 96 4.76 8.75 -51.89
C ARG A 96 5.57 9.82 -52.62
N LYS A 97 6.37 9.44 -53.62
CA LYS A 97 7.18 10.37 -54.42
C LYS A 97 6.39 11.29 -55.34
N THR A 98 5.17 10.91 -55.74
CA THR A 98 4.31 11.75 -56.61
C THR A 98 3.50 12.77 -55.82
N ARG A 99 3.35 12.60 -54.51
CA ARG A 99 2.63 13.53 -53.64
C ARG A 99 3.55 14.70 -53.23
N PRO A 100 3.00 15.92 -53.05
CA PRO A 100 3.72 16.99 -52.38
C PRO A 100 4.18 16.54 -51.00
N VAL A 101 5.42 16.89 -50.62
CA VAL A 101 5.96 16.55 -49.30
C VAL A 101 5.18 17.31 -48.23
N PRO A 102 4.44 16.63 -47.34
CA PRO A 102 3.65 17.31 -46.34
C PRO A 102 4.56 17.99 -45.29
N ASP A 103 4.17 19.18 -44.85
CA ASP A 103 4.86 19.84 -43.73
C ASP A 103 4.63 19.11 -42.41
N MET A 104 3.50 18.42 -42.29
CA MET A 104 3.16 17.63 -41.11
C MET A 104 2.18 16.50 -41.42
N GLU A 105 2.25 15.42 -40.64
CA GLU A 105 1.33 14.28 -40.74
C GLU A 105 0.92 13.76 -39.35
N ARG A 106 -0.27 13.16 -39.26
CA ARG A 106 -0.84 12.60 -38.02
C ARG A 106 -0.51 11.13 -37.91
N LEU A 107 0.21 10.76 -36.86
CA LEU A 107 0.46 9.39 -36.47
C LEU A 107 -0.82 8.74 -35.95
N SER A 108 -1.05 7.49 -36.34
CA SER A 108 -2.09 6.64 -35.75
C SER A 108 -1.86 6.46 -34.25
N THR A 109 -2.94 6.21 -33.49
CA THR A 109 -2.90 5.87 -32.06
C THR A 109 -2.01 4.65 -31.77
N LEU A 110 -1.76 3.79 -32.76
CA LEU A 110 -0.79 2.68 -32.65
C LEU A 110 0.60 3.12 -32.19
N TYR A 111 1.03 4.34 -32.57
CA TYR A 111 2.35 4.89 -32.26
C TYR A 111 2.35 5.76 -30.99
N ASN A 112 1.23 5.96 -30.32
CA ASN A 112 1.15 6.76 -29.09
C ASN A 112 -0.11 6.38 -28.32
N ALA A 113 -0.19 5.12 -27.89
CA ALA A 113 -1.36 4.58 -27.24
C ALA A 113 -1.49 5.09 -25.81
N ASP A 114 -2.62 5.71 -25.51
CA ASP A 114 -2.83 6.43 -24.25
C ASP A 114 -3.33 5.50 -23.14
N VAL A 115 -2.51 5.30 -22.09
CA VAL A 115 -2.88 4.49 -20.92
C VAL A 115 -4.05 5.11 -20.15
N GLY A 116 -4.18 6.44 -20.11
CA GLY A 116 -5.34 7.12 -19.53
C GLY A 116 -6.64 6.76 -20.24
N LEU A 117 -6.62 6.71 -21.57
CA LEU A 117 -7.79 6.28 -22.34
C LEU A 117 -8.09 4.78 -22.15
N TYR A 118 -7.06 3.93 -22.07
CA TYR A 118 -7.22 2.53 -21.71
C TYR A 118 -7.94 2.37 -20.37
N MET A 119 -7.57 3.17 -19.36
CA MET A 119 -8.20 3.07 -18.04
C MET A 119 -9.69 3.41 -18.05
N LEU A 120 -10.10 4.37 -18.88
CA LEU A 120 -11.51 4.72 -19.04
C LEU A 120 -12.29 3.64 -19.81
N ALA A 121 -11.68 3.06 -20.85
CA ALA A 121 -12.34 2.09 -21.71
C ALA A 121 -12.19 0.62 -21.26
N ASN A 122 -11.26 0.32 -20.35
CA ASN A 122 -10.81 -1.02 -19.96
C ASN A 122 -10.38 -1.90 -21.16
N LYS A 123 -9.94 -1.27 -22.26
CA LYS A 123 -9.42 -1.91 -23.47
C LYS A 123 -8.62 -0.90 -24.30
N TRP A 124 -7.75 -1.40 -25.17
CA TRP A 124 -7.13 -0.57 -26.20
C TRP A 124 -8.18 -0.15 -27.24
N MET A 125 -8.05 1.08 -27.75
CA MET A 125 -8.91 1.61 -28.82
C MET A 125 -8.46 1.15 -30.22
N VAL A 126 -7.40 0.37 -30.27
CA VAL A 126 -6.75 -0.20 -31.45
C VAL A 126 -6.51 -1.69 -31.20
N ASP A 127 -6.19 -2.46 -32.24
CA ASP A 127 -5.77 -3.85 -32.05
C ASP A 127 -4.49 -3.89 -31.20
N GLU A 128 -4.55 -4.61 -30.09
CA GLU A 128 -3.43 -4.81 -29.17
C GLU A 128 -2.25 -5.50 -29.87
N ASN A 129 -2.55 -6.36 -30.86
CA ASN A 129 -1.53 -7.01 -31.67
C ASN A 129 -0.87 -6.07 -32.67
N GLU A 130 -1.38 -4.87 -32.92
CA GLU A 130 -0.73 -3.89 -33.81
C GLU A 130 -0.07 -2.74 -33.05
N LEU A 131 -0.26 -2.69 -31.74
CA LEU A 131 0.28 -1.67 -30.85
C LEU A 131 1.81 -1.55 -31.02
N ARG A 132 2.31 -0.32 -31.12
CA ARG A 132 3.76 -0.07 -31.31
C ARG A 132 4.38 0.68 -30.16
N VAL A 133 3.70 1.72 -29.66
CA VAL A 133 4.17 2.51 -28.52
C VAL A 133 3.03 2.73 -27.54
N ILE A 134 3.29 2.44 -26.27
CA ILE A 134 2.40 2.76 -25.14
C ILE A 134 2.94 3.99 -24.43
N HIS A 135 2.07 4.93 -24.09
CA HIS A 135 2.41 6.18 -23.40
C HIS A 135 1.64 6.27 -22.07
N TYR A 136 2.38 6.34 -20.95
CA TYR A 136 1.85 6.40 -19.59
C TYR A 136 1.48 7.84 -19.17
N THR A 137 0.38 8.30 -19.76
CA THR A 137 -0.13 9.69 -19.75
C THR A 137 -0.81 10.12 -18.46
N LEU A 138 -1.09 9.19 -17.55
CA LEU A 138 -1.70 9.47 -16.25
C LEU A 138 -0.64 10.11 -15.34
N GLY A 139 -0.58 11.45 -15.34
CA GLY A 139 0.45 12.26 -14.66
C GLY A 139 0.95 11.73 -13.31
N PRO A 140 0.10 11.53 -12.29
CA PRO A 140 0.53 11.06 -10.98
C PRO A 140 0.81 9.54 -10.91
N LEU A 141 0.42 8.77 -11.93
CA LEU A 141 0.49 7.31 -11.96
C LEU A 141 1.54 6.85 -12.97
N LYS A 142 2.81 6.85 -12.54
CA LYS A 142 3.92 6.44 -13.40
C LYS A 142 4.28 4.97 -13.24
N PRO A 143 4.71 4.30 -14.31
CA PRO A 143 4.87 2.85 -14.29
C PRO A 143 6.07 2.36 -13.46
N TRP A 144 7.03 3.24 -13.15
CA TRP A 144 8.16 2.93 -12.25
C TRP A 144 7.79 2.96 -10.77
N ASP A 145 6.64 3.55 -10.41
CA ASP A 145 6.15 3.52 -9.05
C ASP A 145 5.54 2.16 -8.74
N TRP A 146 6.12 1.42 -7.80
CA TRP A 146 5.73 0.03 -7.50
C TRP A 146 4.22 -0.16 -7.28
N TRP A 147 3.56 0.85 -6.72
CA TRP A 147 2.14 0.80 -6.34
C TRP A 147 1.20 0.98 -7.55
N THR A 148 1.65 1.57 -8.65
CA THR A 148 0.81 1.78 -9.85
C THR A 148 0.50 0.47 -10.56
N SER A 149 1.36 -0.55 -10.41
CA SER A 149 1.12 -1.91 -10.94
C SER A 149 -0.15 -2.57 -10.39
N TRP A 150 -0.63 -2.16 -9.23
CA TRP A 150 -1.86 -2.69 -8.62
C TRP A 150 -3.11 -1.96 -9.12
N LEU A 151 -2.95 -0.77 -9.70
CA LEU A 151 -4.03 0.08 -10.20
C LEU A 151 -4.17 0.00 -11.72
N LEU A 152 -3.04 -0.02 -12.43
CA LEU A 152 -2.97 0.11 -13.88
C LEU A 152 -2.51 -1.19 -14.52
N LYS A 153 -3.38 -1.83 -15.30
CA LYS A 153 -3.07 -3.11 -15.95
C LYS A 153 -1.83 -3.06 -16.87
N PRO A 154 -1.68 -2.09 -17.82
CA PRO A 154 -0.54 -2.06 -18.76
C PRO A 154 0.84 -1.83 -18.13
N VAL A 155 0.94 -1.61 -16.82
CA VAL A 155 2.23 -1.46 -16.12
C VAL A 155 3.03 -2.77 -16.14
N ASP A 156 2.38 -3.91 -16.31
CA ASP A 156 3.04 -5.22 -16.48
C ASP A 156 3.99 -5.23 -17.70
N VAL A 157 3.62 -4.57 -18.80
CA VAL A 157 4.46 -4.41 -19.99
C VAL A 157 5.74 -3.65 -19.64
N TRP A 158 5.60 -2.56 -18.88
CA TRP A 158 6.75 -1.78 -18.40
C TRP A 158 7.68 -2.59 -17.50
N GLN A 159 7.13 -3.30 -16.52
CA GLN A 159 7.95 -4.08 -15.60
C GLN A 159 8.69 -5.22 -16.33
N ARG A 160 8.05 -5.88 -17.30
CA ARG A 160 8.71 -6.92 -18.12
C ARG A 160 9.89 -6.38 -18.92
N VAL A 161 9.74 -5.22 -19.55
CA VAL A 161 10.86 -4.58 -20.27
C VAL A 161 11.93 -4.13 -19.29
N ARG A 162 11.55 -3.49 -18.18
CA ARG A 162 12.45 -3.02 -17.13
C ARG A 162 13.35 -4.14 -16.62
N GLU A 163 12.80 -5.32 -16.34
CA GLU A 163 13.54 -6.48 -15.83
C GLU A 163 14.57 -7.02 -16.83
N GLN A 164 14.35 -6.82 -18.12
CA GLN A 164 15.24 -7.26 -19.20
C GLN A 164 16.34 -6.25 -19.54
N LEU A 165 16.31 -5.05 -18.96
CA LEU A 165 17.30 -4.01 -19.27
C LEU A 165 18.67 -4.41 -18.73
N ASP A 166 19.66 -4.37 -19.62
CA ASP A 166 21.06 -4.48 -19.26
C ASP A 166 21.49 -3.32 -18.35
N GLU A 167 22.60 -3.55 -17.67
CA GLU A 167 23.22 -2.58 -16.80
C GLU A 167 23.81 -1.41 -17.61
N SER A 168 23.29 -0.20 -17.39
CA SER A 168 23.86 1.03 -17.96
C SER A 168 24.93 1.67 -17.07
N LEU A 169 24.82 1.46 -15.76
CA LEU A 169 25.74 1.91 -14.71
C LEU A 169 25.84 0.81 -13.63
N PRO A 170 26.95 0.73 -12.86
CA PRO A 170 27.09 -0.28 -11.82
C PRO A 170 25.89 -0.37 -10.85
N GLY A 171 25.27 -1.54 -10.80
CA GLY A 171 24.08 -1.93 -10.07
C GLY A 171 22.73 -1.44 -10.63
N THR A 172 22.64 -0.98 -11.89
CA THR A 172 21.37 -0.49 -12.48
C THR A 172 20.61 -1.49 -13.35
N GLY A 173 21.19 -2.66 -13.64
CA GLY A 173 20.53 -3.70 -14.44
C GLY A 173 19.17 -4.09 -13.88
N GLY A 174 18.18 -4.30 -14.74
CA GLY A 174 16.79 -4.54 -14.34
C GLY A 174 16.08 -3.30 -13.76
N GLY A 175 16.60 -2.08 -14.02
CA GLY A 175 16.13 -0.82 -13.45
C GLY A 175 16.31 -0.73 -11.93
N LYS A 176 17.37 -1.34 -11.41
CA LYS A 176 17.70 -1.35 -9.97
C LYS A 176 18.50 -0.10 -9.58
N ASN A 177 18.60 0.13 -8.27
CA ASN A 177 19.40 1.20 -7.71
C ASN A 177 20.12 0.67 -6.46
N PRO A 178 21.46 0.70 -6.40
CA PRO A 178 22.23 0.17 -5.27
C PRO A 178 21.84 0.77 -3.91
N LYS A 179 21.46 2.04 -3.88
CA LYS A 179 21.03 2.72 -2.64
C LYS A 179 19.68 2.19 -2.16
N ASP A 180 18.75 2.01 -3.10
CA ASP A 180 17.43 1.46 -2.79
C ASP A 180 17.54 -0.01 -2.38
N GLU A 181 18.43 -0.80 -2.99
CA GLU A 181 18.67 -2.18 -2.56
C GLU A 181 19.18 -2.27 -1.12
N LEU A 182 20.13 -1.41 -0.74
CA LEU A 182 20.64 -1.37 0.63
C LEU A 182 19.52 -1.01 1.62
N LEU A 183 18.72 0.00 1.27
CA LEU A 183 17.57 0.42 2.07
C LEU A 183 16.54 -0.70 2.19
N VAL A 184 16.16 -1.36 1.09
CA VAL A 184 15.24 -2.50 1.09
C VAL A 184 15.73 -3.62 1.99
N LYS A 185 17.02 -4.00 1.91
CA LYS A 185 17.62 -5.02 2.79
C LYS A 185 17.52 -4.60 4.26
N ALA A 186 17.81 -3.34 4.58
CA ALA A 186 17.68 -2.83 5.95
C ALA A 186 16.23 -2.85 6.44
N LEU A 187 15.27 -2.47 5.59
CA LEU A 187 13.85 -2.44 5.91
C LEU A 187 13.27 -3.83 6.18
N PHE A 188 13.72 -4.86 5.47
CA PHE A 188 13.33 -6.25 5.76
C PHE A 188 13.97 -6.79 7.05
N LEU A 189 15.23 -6.45 7.33
CA LEU A 189 15.95 -7.01 8.48
C LEU A 189 15.52 -6.38 9.81
N LEU A 190 15.09 -5.12 9.82
CA LEU A 190 14.85 -4.37 11.05
C LEU A 190 13.68 -4.93 11.89
N PRO A 191 12.48 -5.21 11.34
CA PRO A 191 11.39 -5.83 12.09
C PRO A 191 11.76 -7.22 12.63
N LEU A 192 12.46 -8.03 11.82
CA LEU A 192 12.97 -9.34 12.23
C LEU A 192 13.92 -9.23 13.43
N CYS A 193 14.87 -8.29 13.40
CA CYS A 193 15.77 -8.01 14.50
C CYS A 193 15.01 -7.58 15.77
N LEU A 194 13.98 -6.73 15.63
CA LEU A 194 13.15 -6.31 16.77
C LEU A 194 12.42 -7.49 17.40
N VAL A 195 11.81 -8.37 16.59
CA VAL A 195 11.13 -9.59 17.08
C VAL A 195 12.12 -10.51 17.78
N LEU A 196 13.30 -10.74 17.20
CA LEU A 196 14.35 -11.56 17.82
C LEU A 196 14.86 -10.98 19.14
N LEU A 197 15.03 -9.66 19.24
CA LEU A 197 15.41 -8.99 20.48
C LEU A 197 14.33 -9.09 21.55
N CYS A 198 13.05 -8.94 21.17
CA CYS A 198 11.92 -9.14 22.07
C CYS A 198 11.85 -10.60 22.58
N TYR A 199 12.01 -11.57 21.68
CA TYR A 199 12.05 -12.99 22.03
C TYR A 199 13.22 -13.32 22.95
N TYR A 200 14.42 -12.80 22.64
CA TYR A 200 15.61 -12.98 23.47
C TYR A 200 15.44 -12.40 24.88
N ARG A 201 14.88 -11.18 25.01
CA ARG A 201 14.54 -10.60 26.33
C ARG A 201 13.55 -11.46 27.10
N SER A 202 12.50 -11.94 26.44
CA SER A 202 11.50 -12.83 27.05
C SER A 202 12.12 -14.16 27.49
N PHE A 203 13.04 -14.71 26.68
CA PHE A 203 13.81 -15.92 26.98
C PHE A 203 14.77 -15.72 28.18
N LEU A 204 15.47 -14.58 28.28
CA LEU A 204 16.32 -14.30 29.45
C LEU A 204 15.52 -14.16 30.74
N GLN A 205 14.36 -13.48 30.67
CA GLN A 205 13.47 -13.34 31.83
C GLN A 205 12.91 -14.70 32.26
N THR A 206 12.66 -15.63 31.33
CA THR A 206 12.20 -16.99 31.65
C THR A 206 13.32 -17.93 32.10
N ARG A 207 14.58 -17.72 31.68
CA ARG A 207 15.74 -18.51 32.16
C ARG A 207 16.02 -18.36 33.66
N ALA A 208 15.63 -17.24 34.27
CA ALA A 208 15.68 -17.06 35.73
C ALA A 208 14.69 -17.97 36.50
N PHE A 209 13.72 -18.59 35.81
CA PHE A 209 12.66 -19.41 36.42
C PHE A 209 12.55 -20.84 35.86
N CYS A 210 13.20 -21.13 34.72
CA CYS A 210 13.08 -22.41 34.00
C CYS A 210 14.07 -23.48 34.48
N ARG A 211 14.11 -23.77 35.79
CA ARG A 211 14.68 -25.04 36.28
C ARG A 211 13.64 -26.02 36.83
N SER A 212 12.36 -25.64 36.98
CA SER A 212 11.34 -26.54 37.56
C SER A 212 9.97 -26.59 36.86
N SER A 213 9.56 -25.60 36.04
CA SER A 213 8.13 -25.47 35.68
C SER A 213 7.63 -26.26 34.46
N LEU A 214 8.48 -26.56 33.47
CA LEU A 214 8.03 -27.15 32.19
C LEU A 214 7.73 -28.65 32.29
N CYS A 215 8.56 -29.40 33.03
CA CYS A 215 8.31 -30.82 33.29
C CYS A 215 7.03 -31.06 34.08
N ASP A 216 6.70 -30.17 35.02
CA ASP A 216 5.47 -30.27 35.81
C ASP A 216 4.22 -29.91 35.00
N HIS A 217 4.31 -28.98 34.03
CA HIS A 217 3.18 -28.66 33.14
C HIS A 217 2.88 -29.80 32.16
N ILE A 218 3.91 -30.46 31.62
CA ILE A 218 3.73 -31.60 30.72
C ILE A 218 3.14 -32.80 31.48
N ARG A 219 3.62 -33.04 32.72
CA ARG A 219 3.07 -34.07 33.61
C ARG A 219 1.60 -33.79 33.95
N HIS A 220 1.23 -32.54 34.19
CA HIS A 220 -0.16 -32.15 34.50
C HIS A 220 -1.10 -32.24 33.28
N LEU A 221 -0.62 -31.94 32.06
CA LEU A 221 -1.39 -32.12 30.83
C LEU A 221 -1.63 -33.61 30.53
N TYR A 222 -0.60 -34.44 30.73
CA TYR A 222 -0.68 -35.89 30.54
C TYR A 222 -1.74 -36.53 31.47
N TYR A 223 -1.82 -36.11 32.73
CA TYR A 223 -2.85 -36.59 33.65
C TYR A 223 -4.25 -36.07 33.33
N LYS A 224 -4.38 -34.84 32.83
CA LYS A 224 -5.67 -34.23 32.46
C LYS A 224 -6.28 -34.85 31.19
N ILE A 225 -5.43 -35.27 30.25
CA ILE A 225 -5.86 -35.97 29.02
C ILE A 225 -6.27 -37.41 29.33
N ARG A 226 -5.64 -38.06 30.31
CA ARG A 226 -5.95 -39.43 30.71
C ARG A 226 -7.25 -39.56 31.54
N SER A 227 -7.73 -38.47 32.15
CA SER A 227 -8.88 -38.52 33.09
C SER A 227 -10.23 -38.07 32.51
N ASN A 228 -10.30 -37.45 31.33
CA ASN A 228 -11.55 -36.97 30.74
C ASN A 228 -11.88 -37.67 29.42
N GLY A 229 -12.82 -38.62 29.47
CA GLY A 229 -13.56 -39.08 28.30
C GLY A 229 -14.58 -38.04 27.82
N ALA A 230 -14.84 -38.07 26.51
CA ALA A 230 -15.89 -37.36 25.76
C ALA A 230 -16.05 -35.84 26.02
N LEU A 231 -15.49 -35.03 25.12
CA LEU A 231 -15.68 -33.58 25.06
C LEU A 231 -17.05 -33.25 24.45
N ALA A 232 -18.00 -32.79 25.29
CA ALA A 232 -19.21 -32.13 24.83
C ALA A 232 -18.88 -30.72 24.33
N TYR A 233 -19.41 -30.38 23.15
CA TYR A 233 -19.30 -29.09 22.48
C TYR A 233 -20.02 -28.01 23.32
N THR A 234 -19.27 -27.23 24.10
CA THR A 234 -19.81 -26.02 24.75
C THR A 234 -19.89 -24.90 23.73
N GLY A 235 -21.11 -24.63 23.27
CA GLY A 235 -21.44 -23.45 22.47
C GLY A 235 -21.03 -22.17 23.17
N ILE A 236 -20.57 -21.21 22.36
CA ILE A 236 -20.31 -19.82 22.76
C ILE A 236 -21.66 -19.20 23.12
N SER A 237 -22.02 -19.24 24.40
CA SER A 237 -23.16 -18.48 24.92
C SER A 237 -22.78 -17.01 25.02
N SER A 238 -23.49 -16.18 24.26
CA SER A 238 -23.58 -14.73 24.43
C SER A 238 -24.28 -14.43 25.76
N SER A 239 -23.53 -14.31 26.86
CA SER A 239 -24.07 -13.82 28.13
C SER A 239 -24.08 -12.29 28.13
N SER A 240 -25.18 -11.71 27.65
CA SER A 240 -25.51 -10.28 27.75
C SER A 240 -26.21 -9.89 29.06
N ALA A 241 -26.14 -10.73 30.10
CA ALA A 241 -26.79 -10.45 31.38
C ALA A 241 -25.84 -10.79 32.54
N GLY A 242 -25.12 -9.79 33.04
CA GLY A 242 -24.34 -9.88 34.28
C GLY A 242 -22.98 -9.19 34.22
N ASN A 243 -22.94 -7.85 34.18
CA ASN A 243 -21.77 -7.08 34.66
C ASN A 243 -22.04 -5.57 34.86
N SER A 244 -23.20 -5.20 35.41
CA SER A 244 -23.53 -3.81 35.73
C SER A 244 -22.60 -3.15 36.76
N ILE A 245 -21.82 -3.93 37.53
CA ILE A 245 -20.86 -3.42 38.52
C ILE A 245 -19.48 -3.07 37.90
N TYR A 246 -19.14 -3.63 36.73
CA TYR A 246 -17.87 -3.35 36.04
C TYR A 246 -18.00 -2.25 34.98
N GLN A 247 -19.17 -2.11 34.34
CA GLN A 247 -19.44 -1.01 33.41
C GLN A 247 -19.41 0.38 34.07
N SER A 248 -19.71 0.49 35.38
CA SER A 248 -19.67 1.78 36.09
C SER A 248 -18.26 2.31 36.37
N LYS A 249 -17.22 1.47 36.22
CA LYS A 249 -15.83 1.83 36.54
C LYS A 249 -14.99 2.22 35.33
N VAL A 250 -15.49 1.98 34.11
CA VAL A 250 -14.79 2.35 32.89
C VAL A 250 -15.20 3.78 32.50
N PRO A 251 -14.24 4.67 32.20
CA PRO A 251 -14.56 6.03 31.75
C PRO A 251 -15.43 6.00 30.48
N ALA A 252 -16.58 6.68 30.50
CA ALA A 252 -17.56 6.64 29.41
C ALA A 252 -17.01 7.13 28.05
N TYR A 253 -16.01 8.01 28.06
CA TYR A 253 -15.37 8.52 26.84
C TYR A 253 -14.26 7.61 26.28
N LEU A 254 -13.87 6.55 27.00
CA LEU A 254 -12.73 5.70 26.62
C LEU A 254 -12.93 5.04 25.25
N GLY A 255 -14.13 4.56 24.96
CA GLY A 255 -14.47 3.95 23.68
C GLY A 255 -14.26 4.92 22.52
N GLY A 256 -14.86 6.12 22.60
CA GLY A 256 -14.72 7.16 21.59
C GLY A 256 -13.28 7.63 21.38
N VAL A 257 -12.51 7.80 22.46
CA VAL A 257 -11.08 8.16 22.38
C VAL A 257 -10.26 7.05 21.72
N SER A 258 -10.54 5.78 22.05
CA SER A 258 -9.87 4.63 21.44
C SER A 258 -10.09 4.57 19.93
N ILE A 259 -11.33 4.78 19.48
CA ILE A 259 -11.68 4.83 18.06
C ILE A 259 -10.87 5.93 17.34
N PHE A 260 -10.87 7.15 17.88
CA PHE A 260 -10.12 8.27 17.30
C PHE A 260 -8.62 7.95 17.20
N ILE A 261 -8.00 7.44 18.28
CA ILE A 261 -6.58 7.09 18.30
C ILE A 261 -6.27 5.94 17.33
N CYS A 262 -7.15 4.95 17.23
CA CYS A 262 -7.02 3.84 16.28
C CYS A 262 -6.93 4.34 14.83
N PHE A 263 -7.87 5.19 14.40
CA PHE A 263 -7.85 5.75 13.04
C PHE A 263 -6.67 6.68 12.80
N MET A 264 -6.27 7.50 13.78
CA MET A 264 -5.06 8.31 13.67
C MET A 264 -3.80 7.45 13.53
N ALA A 265 -3.72 6.32 14.27
CA ALA A 265 -2.63 5.37 14.16
C ALA A 265 -2.60 4.70 12.77
N VAL A 266 -3.75 4.35 12.18
CA VAL A 266 -3.83 3.82 10.81
C VAL A 266 -3.33 4.85 9.80
N LEU A 267 -3.82 6.09 9.85
CA LEU A 267 -3.43 7.14 8.91
C LEU A 267 -1.93 7.41 8.98
N LEU A 268 -1.37 7.51 10.19
CA LEU A 268 0.05 7.73 10.39
C LEU A 268 0.88 6.51 9.94
N ALA A 269 0.43 5.29 10.24
CA ALA A 269 1.10 4.06 9.82
C ALA A 269 1.13 3.92 8.29
N LEU A 270 0.02 4.21 7.59
CA LEU A 270 -0.03 4.20 6.13
C LEU A 270 0.86 5.29 5.53
N ALA A 271 0.82 6.51 6.06
CA ALA A 271 1.64 7.62 5.57
C ALA A 271 3.14 7.32 5.72
N LEU A 272 3.56 6.82 6.89
CA LEU A 272 4.95 6.45 7.14
C LEU A 272 5.36 5.22 6.32
N GLY A 273 4.51 4.20 6.24
CA GLY A 273 4.75 3.01 5.41
C GLY A 273 4.99 3.37 3.95
N LEU A 274 4.15 4.23 3.36
CA LEU A 274 4.34 4.72 1.99
C LEU A 274 5.58 5.60 1.82
N SER A 275 5.94 6.38 2.84
CA SER A 275 7.08 7.31 2.79
C SER A 275 8.44 6.60 2.90
N ILE A 276 8.51 5.49 3.64
CA ILE A 276 9.76 4.76 3.90
C ILE A 276 10.10 3.80 2.75
N VAL A 277 9.09 3.23 2.07
CA VAL A 277 9.30 2.29 0.96
C VAL A 277 9.76 3.05 -0.29
N PRO A 278 10.92 2.71 -0.89
CA PRO A 278 11.39 3.41 -2.08
C PRO A 278 10.42 3.24 -3.25
N ARG A 279 10.20 4.31 -4.01
CA ARG A 279 9.20 4.34 -5.10
C ARG A 279 9.52 3.37 -6.23
N GLN A 280 10.81 3.21 -6.57
CA GLN A 280 11.27 2.47 -7.73
C GLN A 280 11.72 1.04 -7.39
N VAL A 281 11.01 0.34 -6.50
CA VAL A 281 11.24 -1.11 -6.27
C VAL A 281 10.34 -1.95 -7.17
N MET A 282 10.50 -3.28 -7.14
CA MET A 282 9.56 -4.18 -7.81
C MET A 282 8.18 -4.13 -7.12
N PRO A 283 7.07 -4.28 -7.87
CA PRO A 283 5.71 -4.16 -7.33
C PRO A 283 5.46 -4.99 -6.06
N TRP A 284 5.88 -6.26 -6.05
CA TRP A 284 5.74 -7.17 -4.91
C TRP A 284 6.60 -6.75 -3.72
N THR A 285 7.86 -6.36 -3.96
CA THR A 285 8.75 -5.87 -2.90
C THR A 285 8.17 -4.66 -2.20
N GLY A 286 7.66 -3.70 -2.98
CA GLY A 286 7.02 -2.50 -2.44
C GLY A 286 5.76 -2.82 -1.65
N LEU A 287 4.92 -3.74 -2.16
CA LEU A 287 3.70 -4.17 -1.48
C LEU A 287 4.00 -4.84 -0.13
N PHE A 288 4.94 -5.78 -0.09
CA PHE A 288 5.29 -6.48 1.15
C PHE A 288 5.87 -5.54 2.20
N LEU A 289 6.82 -4.68 1.81
CA LEU A 289 7.39 -3.70 2.72
C LEU A 289 6.34 -2.70 3.22
N MET A 290 5.42 -2.27 2.35
CA MET A 290 4.34 -1.36 2.74
C MET A 290 3.48 -2.00 3.84
N TYR A 291 3.04 -3.26 3.66
CA TYR A 291 2.25 -3.96 4.67
C TYR A 291 3.05 -4.18 5.95
N GLU A 292 4.28 -4.69 5.84
CA GLU A 292 5.15 -4.97 6.99
C GLU A 292 5.33 -3.73 7.87
N TRP A 293 5.67 -2.60 7.27
CA TRP A 293 5.89 -1.35 8.00
C TRP A 293 4.59 -0.70 8.47
N THR A 294 3.52 -0.76 7.68
CA THR A 294 2.21 -0.27 8.13
C THR A 294 1.75 -1.04 9.37
N PHE A 295 1.81 -2.37 9.35
CA PHE A 295 1.43 -3.19 10.49
C PHE A 295 2.36 -2.94 11.68
N THR A 296 3.68 -2.93 11.47
CA THR A 296 4.67 -2.70 12.54
C THR A 296 4.42 -1.36 13.24
N ILE A 297 4.26 -0.28 12.47
CA ILE A 297 4.01 1.06 13.02
C ILE A 297 2.65 1.11 13.72
N PHE A 298 1.60 0.54 13.12
CA PHE A 298 0.28 0.46 13.74
C PHE A 298 0.32 -0.29 15.07
N PHE A 299 0.98 -1.45 15.13
CA PHE A 299 1.13 -2.22 16.36
C PHE A 299 1.91 -1.44 17.43
N LEU A 300 2.96 -0.71 17.06
CA LEU A 300 3.69 0.14 18.02
C LEU A 300 2.83 1.30 18.54
N LEU A 301 2.11 1.99 17.67
CA LEU A 301 1.29 3.14 18.03
C LEU A 301 0.04 2.72 18.84
N PHE A 302 -0.81 1.88 18.27
CA PHE A 302 -2.06 1.48 18.89
C PHE A 302 -1.84 0.48 20.02
N GLY A 303 -0.90 -0.47 19.87
CA GLY A 303 -0.51 -1.36 20.97
C GLY A 303 0.12 -0.60 22.14
N GLY A 304 0.94 0.43 21.85
CA GLY A 304 1.46 1.36 22.87
C GLY A 304 0.34 2.12 23.59
N PHE A 305 -0.66 2.61 22.87
CA PHE A 305 -1.86 3.21 23.45
C PHE A 305 -2.61 2.23 24.35
N LEU A 306 -2.90 1.01 23.91
CA LEU A 306 -3.57 -0.01 24.72
C LEU A 306 -2.78 -0.35 25.99
N HIS A 307 -1.45 -0.38 25.92
CA HIS A 307 -0.60 -0.56 27.09
C HIS A 307 -0.70 0.61 28.07
N LEU A 308 -0.78 1.87 27.59
CA LEU A 308 -1.03 3.03 28.45
C LEU A 308 -2.41 2.95 29.13
N ILE A 309 -3.43 2.49 28.42
CA ILE A 309 -4.77 2.27 28.98
C ILE A 309 -4.76 1.17 30.05
N TYR A 310 -4.01 0.08 29.82
CA TYR A 310 -3.78 -0.95 30.84
C TYR A 310 -3.09 -0.38 32.10
N LEU A 311 -2.03 0.40 31.93
CA LEU A 311 -1.36 1.07 33.06
C LEU A 311 -2.27 2.06 33.79
N TRP A 312 -3.16 2.73 33.06
CA TRP A 312 -4.15 3.63 33.65
C TRP A 312 -5.16 2.87 34.50
N GLY A 313 -5.71 1.75 34.00
CA GLY A 313 -6.58 0.87 34.78
C GLY A 313 -5.92 0.41 36.08
N LYS A 314 -4.63 0.04 36.00
CA LYS A 314 -3.82 -0.35 37.18
C LYS A 314 -3.66 0.77 38.20
N ARG A 315 -3.40 2.01 37.74
CA ARG A 315 -3.29 3.19 38.63
C ARG A 315 -4.64 3.51 39.31
N MET A 316 -5.74 3.42 38.57
CA MET A 316 -7.08 3.65 39.14
C MET A 316 -7.44 2.62 40.21
N ALA A 317 -7.07 1.35 40.00
CA ALA A 317 -7.26 0.32 41.02
C ALA A 317 -6.47 0.60 42.31
N THR A 318 -5.26 1.17 42.21
CA THR A 318 -4.47 1.55 43.40
C THR A 318 -5.06 2.74 44.15
N GLN A 319 -5.58 3.75 43.45
CA GLN A 319 -6.20 4.92 44.07
C GLN A 319 -7.54 4.59 44.74
N ALA A 320 -8.37 3.76 44.10
CA ALA A 320 -9.62 3.29 44.71
C ALA A 320 -9.38 2.49 46.01
N ALA A 321 -8.23 1.81 46.13
CA ALA A 321 -7.83 1.10 47.35
C ALA A 321 -7.37 2.05 48.47
N SER A 322 -6.67 3.14 48.15
CA SER A 322 -6.22 4.11 49.15
C SER A 322 -7.34 4.98 49.72
N LEU A 323 -8.44 5.16 48.97
CA LEU A 323 -9.62 5.91 49.39
C LEU A 323 -10.60 5.11 50.26
N SER A 324 -10.41 3.79 50.40
CA SER A 324 -11.37 2.89 51.09
C SER A 324 -10.91 2.39 52.46
N SER A 325 -9.92 3.04 53.11
CA SER A 325 -9.46 2.66 54.46
C SER A 325 -9.74 3.73 55.53
N PRO A 326 -10.59 3.42 56.53
CA PRO A 326 -10.42 3.82 57.93
C PRO A 326 -10.10 2.59 58.84
N PRO A 327 -9.62 2.79 60.09
CA PRO A 327 -8.94 1.75 60.87
C PRO A 327 -9.91 0.80 61.59
N ASP A 328 -9.40 -0.42 61.83
CA ASP A 328 -9.82 -1.44 62.79
C ASP A 328 -11.21 -2.08 62.65
N SER A 329 -11.22 -3.33 62.19
CA SER A 329 -11.71 -4.44 63.02
C SER A 329 -11.24 -5.79 62.48
N LEU A 330 -10.57 -6.53 63.36
CA LEU A 330 -10.25 -7.95 63.21
C LEU A 330 -11.53 -8.77 63.02
N ALA A 331 -11.71 -9.36 61.84
CA ALA A 331 -12.54 -10.55 61.68
C ALA A 331 -11.90 -11.46 60.63
N TYR A 332 -11.32 -12.52 61.16
CA TYR A 332 -10.76 -13.65 60.45
C TYR A 332 -11.89 -14.39 59.74
N ASP A 333 -11.89 -14.42 58.40
CA ASP A 333 -12.59 -15.47 57.68
C ASP A 333 -11.78 -15.94 56.47
N SER A 334 -11.00 -16.98 56.75
CA SER A 334 -10.28 -17.78 55.78
C SER A 334 -11.25 -18.79 55.16
N ARG A 335 -11.77 -18.47 53.98
CA ARG A 335 -12.31 -19.49 53.07
C ARG A 335 -11.92 -19.20 51.61
N LYS A 336 -10.66 -19.53 51.29
CA LYS A 336 -10.20 -19.79 49.93
C LYS A 336 -10.57 -21.21 49.54
N ALA A 337 -11.44 -21.37 48.54
CA ALA A 337 -11.44 -22.53 47.65
C ALA A 337 -11.00 -22.03 46.27
N GLY A 338 -9.91 -22.61 45.77
CA GLY A 338 -9.15 -22.06 44.66
C GLY A 338 -9.79 -22.28 43.30
N HIS A 339 -9.95 -21.20 42.55
CA HIS A 339 -9.81 -21.25 41.10
C HIS A 339 -8.46 -20.61 40.76
N ARG A 340 -7.46 -21.46 40.53
CA ARG A 340 -6.25 -21.07 39.80
C ARG A 340 -6.70 -20.73 38.38
N GLN A 341 -7.06 -19.46 38.14
CA GLN A 341 -7.15 -18.94 36.79
C GLN A 341 -5.73 -19.02 36.23
N GLY A 342 -5.48 -20.04 35.39
CA GLY A 342 -4.25 -20.12 34.62
C GLY A 342 -4.08 -18.81 33.84
N SER A 343 -2.83 -18.40 33.61
CA SER A 343 -2.48 -17.31 32.69
C SER A 343 -3.19 -17.58 31.36
N SER A 344 -4.38 -17.01 31.17
CA SER A 344 -5.09 -17.11 29.91
C SER A 344 -4.44 -16.05 29.02
N CYS A 345 -3.75 -16.54 28.00
CA CYS A 345 -3.37 -15.70 26.88
C CYS A 345 -4.64 -14.95 26.43
N ASP A 346 -4.55 -13.66 26.15
CA ASP A 346 -5.73 -12.84 25.85
C ASP A 346 -6.28 -13.16 24.45
N VAL A 347 -6.99 -14.28 24.35
CA VAL A 347 -7.45 -14.87 23.09
C VAL A 347 -8.36 -13.89 22.34
N ALA A 348 -9.14 -13.07 23.06
CA ALA A 348 -10.01 -12.08 22.41
C ALA A 348 -9.23 -10.95 21.76
N ALA A 349 -8.18 -10.44 22.40
CA ALA A 349 -7.33 -9.42 21.79
C ALA A 349 -6.66 -9.94 20.51
N TRP A 350 -6.28 -11.22 20.51
CA TRP A 350 -5.78 -11.91 19.33
C TRP A 350 -6.82 -12.02 18.22
N TYR A 351 -8.08 -12.37 18.53
CA TYR A 351 -9.14 -12.41 17.53
C TYR A 351 -9.43 -11.04 16.90
N TYR A 352 -9.47 -9.97 17.71
CA TYR A 352 -9.66 -8.62 17.19
C TYR A 352 -8.47 -8.17 16.34
N GLY A 353 -7.24 -8.40 16.80
CA GLY A 353 -6.02 -8.08 16.03
C GLY A 353 -5.94 -8.85 14.71
N LEU A 354 -6.19 -10.16 14.74
CA LEU A 354 -6.20 -11.01 13.56
C LEU A 354 -7.33 -10.61 12.60
N GLY A 355 -8.52 -10.32 13.10
CA GLY A 355 -9.64 -9.84 12.30
C GLY A 355 -9.32 -8.53 11.57
N MET A 356 -8.71 -7.56 12.28
CA MET A 356 -8.26 -6.30 11.68
C MET A 356 -7.21 -6.56 10.59
N ALA A 357 -6.21 -7.41 10.84
CA ALA A 357 -5.17 -7.72 9.88
C ALA A 357 -5.72 -8.45 8.63
N LEU A 358 -6.61 -9.43 8.82
CA LEU A 358 -7.24 -10.18 7.73
C LEU A 358 -8.08 -9.25 6.85
N LEU A 359 -8.90 -8.38 7.46
CA LEU A 359 -9.71 -7.41 6.70
C LEU A 359 -8.83 -6.35 6.00
N ALA A 360 -7.73 -5.92 6.62
CA ALA A 360 -6.80 -4.97 6.04
C ALA A 360 -6.07 -5.52 4.80
N VAL A 361 -5.85 -6.83 4.73
CA VAL A 361 -5.30 -7.50 3.54
C VAL A 361 -6.40 -7.86 2.54
N ALA A 362 -7.55 -8.36 3.01
CA ALA A 362 -8.64 -8.79 2.16
C ALA A 362 -9.26 -7.63 1.38
N ALA A 363 -9.57 -6.51 2.05
CA ALA A 363 -10.24 -5.35 1.44
C ALA A 363 -9.56 -4.85 0.15
N PRO A 364 -8.25 -4.55 0.12
CA PRO A 364 -7.57 -4.15 -1.11
C PRO A 364 -7.33 -5.31 -2.10
N SER A 365 -7.37 -6.56 -1.64
CA SER A 365 -7.15 -7.75 -2.47
C SER A 365 -8.43 -8.25 -3.19
N LEU A 366 -9.62 -7.84 -2.75
CA LEU A 366 -10.91 -8.24 -3.33
C LEU A 366 -10.95 -8.10 -4.86
N PRO A 367 -10.50 -6.99 -5.49
CA PRO A 367 -10.57 -6.86 -6.93
C PRO A 367 -9.69 -7.90 -7.66
N CYS A 368 -8.54 -8.26 -7.08
CA CYS A 368 -7.68 -9.29 -7.63
C CYS A 368 -8.29 -10.69 -7.48
N ILE A 369 -8.91 -10.98 -6.33
CA ILE A 369 -9.59 -12.26 -6.06
C ILE A 369 -10.73 -12.48 -7.06
N PHE A 370 -11.49 -11.44 -7.39
CA PHE A 370 -12.58 -11.51 -8.36
C PHE A 370 -12.16 -11.31 -9.82
N GLY A 371 -10.85 -11.16 -10.10
CA GLY A 371 -10.36 -10.95 -11.46
C GLY A 371 -10.83 -9.66 -12.13
N VAL A 372 -11.25 -8.65 -11.35
CA VAL A 372 -11.74 -7.38 -11.88
C VAL A 372 -10.58 -6.61 -12.50
N THR A 373 -10.68 -6.21 -13.77
CA THR A 373 -9.66 -5.37 -14.43
C THR A 373 -10.08 -3.90 -14.55
N ALA A 374 -11.38 -3.62 -14.58
CA ALA A 374 -11.91 -2.28 -14.77
C ALA A 374 -11.60 -1.37 -13.56
N LEU A 375 -10.90 -0.25 -13.79
CA LEU A 375 -10.39 0.64 -12.74
C LEU A 375 -11.47 1.10 -11.75
N PHE A 376 -12.60 1.62 -12.25
CA PHE A 376 -13.66 2.13 -11.37
C PHE A 376 -14.31 1.04 -10.52
N LEU A 377 -14.48 -0.16 -11.06
CA LEU A 377 -15.00 -1.30 -10.30
C LEU A 377 -13.99 -1.77 -9.24
N ARG A 378 -12.68 -1.76 -9.56
CA ARG A 378 -11.62 -2.02 -8.57
C ARG A 378 -11.70 -1.04 -7.41
N LEU A 379 -11.72 0.27 -7.71
CA LEU A 379 -11.80 1.32 -6.70
C LEU A 379 -13.09 1.19 -5.87
N GLY A 380 -14.24 0.91 -6.51
CA GLY A 380 -15.50 0.68 -5.81
C GLY A 380 -15.44 -0.50 -4.83
N LEU A 381 -14.84 -1.62 -5.23
CA LEU A 381 -14.64 -2.78 -4.35
C LEU A 381 -13.66 -2.49 -3.20
N MET A 382 -12.57 -1.76 -3.46
CA MET A 382 -11.63 -1.33 -2.42
C MET A 382 -12.31 -0.41 -1.40
N VAL A 383 -13.15 0.53 -1.84
CA VAL A 383 -13.92 1.41 -0.96
C VAL A 383 -14.92 0.61 -0.12
N ALA A 384 -15.66 -0.32 -0.74
CA ALA A 384 -16.60 -1.19 -0.02
C ALA A 384 -15.88 -2.05 1.04
N GLY A 385 -14.76 -2.67 0.69
CA GLY A 385 -13.92 -3.40 1.64
C GLY A 385 -13.37 -2.51 2.76
N GLY A 386 -12.96 -1.29 2.42
CA GLY A 386 -12.50 -0.28 3.37
C GLY A 386 -13.57 0.13 4.38
N LEU A 387 -14.83 0.25 3.96
CA LEU A 387 -15.96 0.53 4.86
C LEU A 387 -16.21 -0.63 5.84
N VAL A 388 -16.12 -1.87 5.36
CA VAL A 388 -16.23 -3.06 6.23
C VAL A 388 -15.09 -3.10 7.25
N LEU A 389 -13.86 -2.85 6.81
CA LEU A 389 -12.70 -2.74 7.69
C LEU A 389 -12.89 -1.64 8.73
N ALA A 390 -13.29 -0.43 8.32
CA ALA A 390 -13.49 0.69 9.23
C ALA A 390 -14.57 0.40 10.28
N SER A 391 -15.67 -0.25 9.89
CA SER A 391 -16.73 -0.69 10.81
C SER A 391 -16.19 -1.69 11.83
N PHE A 392 -15.47 -2.72 11.38
CA PHE A 392 -14.87 -3.70 12.28
C PHE A 392 -13.82 -3.07 13.21
N MET A 393 -12.96 -2.17 12.69
CA MET A 393 -11.95 -1.48 13.48
C MET A 393 -12.56 -0.58 14.56
N THR A 394 -13.68 0.08 14.26
CA THR A 394 -14.44 0.86 15.25
C THR A 394 -14.84 -0.04 16.42
N TYR A 395 -15.50 -1.17 16.13
CA TYR A 395 -15.91 -2.14 17.14
C TYR A 395 -14.72 -2.74 17.91
N ALA A 396 -13.68 -3.19 17.19
CA ALA A 396 -12.51 -3.81 17.77
C ALA A 396 -11.73 -2.85 18.68
N SER A 397 -11.53 -1.60 18.27
CA SER A 397 -10.76 -0.60 19.04
C SER A 397 -11.42 -0.24 20.37
N GLU A 398 -12.75 -0.07 20.39
CA GLU A 398 -13.52 0.16 21.60
C GLU A 398 -13.38 -1.01 22.58
N HIS A 399 -13.65 -2.23 22.10
CA HIS A 399 -13.57 -3.44 22.92
C HIS A 399 -12.15 -3.69 23.45
N LEU A 400 -11.12 -3.49 22.62
CA LEU A 400 -9.72 -3.64 23.02
C LEU A 400 -9.32 -2.65 24.13
N ALA A 401 -9.74 -1.39 24.04
CA ALA A 401 -9.41 -0.39 25.05
C ALA A 401 -10.13 -0.63 26.38
N ILE A 402 -11.43 -0.91 26.33
CA ILE A 402 -12.22 -1.24 27.54
C ILE A 402 -11.63 -2.46 28.23
N ARG A 403 -11.32 -3.51 27.47
CA ARG A 403 -10.72 -4.74 27.99
C ARG A 403 -9.33 -4.50 28.57
N SER A 404 -8.50 -3.71 27.89
CA SER A 404 -7.15 -3.35 28.39
C SER A 404 -7.23 -2.61 29.72
N PHE A 405 -8.18 -1.67 29.86
CA PHE A 405 -8.43 -0.95 31.10
C PHE A 405 -8.89 -1.88 32.23
N LEU A 406 -9.90 -2.71 31.97
CA LEU A 406 -10.44 -3.65 32.96
C LEU A 406 -9.38 -4.65 33.42
N ARG A 407 -8.58 -5.19 32.49
CA ARG A 407 -7.48 -6.09 32.82
C ARG A 407 -6.44 -5.42 33.73
N GLY A 408 -6.08 -4.17 33.44
CA GLY A 408 -5.19 -3.40 34.31
C GLY A 408 -5.79 -3.18 35.70
N PHE A 409 -7.10 -2.97 35.78
CA PHE A 409 -7.83 -2.79 37.02
C PHE A 409 -7.94 -4.08 37.85
N GLU A 410 -8.13 -5.24 37.20
CA GLU A 410 -8.30 -6.57 37.79
C GLU A 410 -6.99 -7.24 38.23
N ASP A 411 -5.86 -6.93 37.58
CA ASP A 411 -4.53 -7.48 37.90
C ASP A 411 -4.04 -7.15 39.34
N ARG A 412 -4.84 -6.41 40.13
CA ARG A 412 -4.64 -6.19 41.58
C ARG A 412 -4.67 -7.48 42.40
N ASP A 413 -5.51 -8.45 42.04
CA ASP A 413 -5.80 -9.59 42.92
C ASP A 413 -4.76 -10.74 42.85
N THR A 414 -3.76 -10.61 41.98
CA THR A 414 -2.70 -11.62 41.75
C THR A 414 -1.29 -11.13 42.04
N ALA A 415 -1.13 -10.12 42.90
CA ALA A 415 0.18 -9.60 43.35
C ALA A 415 1.04 -10.59 44.18
N ARG A 416 0.73 -11.89 44.17
CA ARG A 416 1.72 -12.95 44.39
C ARG A 416 1.83 -13.82 43.15
N ALA A 417 2.68 -13.36 42.24
CA ALA A 417 3.22 -14.05 41.07
C ALA A 417 2.30 -14.18 39.85
N ARG A 418 2.46 -13.30 38.84
CA ARG A 418 2.96 -13.70 37.51
C ARG A 418 3.14 -12.55 36.51
N ASN A 419 3.99 -12.86 35.53
CA ASN A 419 4.57 -12.04 34.47
C ASN A 419 3.59 -11.66 33.35
N ILE A 420 3.89 -10.53 32.71
CA ILE A 420 3.24 -10.01 31.50
C ILE A 420 3.88 -10.69 30.28
N CYS A 421 3.07 -11.37 29.45
CA CYS A 421 3.43 -11.76 28.09
C CYS A 421 2.83 -10.74 27.12
N PHE A 422 3.68 -10.14 26.28
CA PHE A 422 3.30 -9.42 25.06
C PHE A 422 3.69 -10.27 23.85
#